data_AF-A0A819TB62-F1
#
_entry.id   AF-A0A819TB62-F1
#
_cell.length_a   1.000
_cell.length_b   1.000
_cell.length_c   1.000
_cell.angle_alpha   90.00
_cell.angle_beta   90.00
_cell.angle_gamma   90.00
#
_symmetry.space_group_name_H-M   'P 1'
#
loop_
_entity.id
_entity.type
_entity.pdbx_description
1 polymer ?
#
loop_
_entity_poly.entity_id
_entity_poly.type
_entity_poly.pdbx_seq_one_letter_code
_entity_poly.pdbx_strand_id
1 'polypeptide(L)'
;MAGAFNDQALTKIGVSCSGGRPWLGEEADRNNTQHCGQNLIVVQKGASNVYFSQVRSSIYLPQWEKSVDRKIIEVLEKNWNWLSSGLVNGKFDKMRFELVAEQKFNPEKREYYTEKLLDAAMKRNSVIDNSIADDSEEKYRKMEYDAILSESGGENQDFFVTKNQASTYEDSDTGGAISGGFTSIGLLHKLRETRAFVGFSRWLPEDEKTLEEKKEFIKLGKSITWLPAIV
;
A
#
# COMPACT_ATOMS: atom_id res chain seq x y z
N MET A 1 -34.28 -27.57 -9.87
CA MET A 1 -32.91 -26.99 -9.98
C MET A 1 -31.94 -27.84 -10.81
N ALA A 2 -32.20 -29.15 -11.02
CA ALA A 2 -31.39 -29.95 -11.93
C ALA A 2 -31.35 -29.31 -13.33
N GLY A 3 -30.15 -29.11 -13.88
CA GLY A 3 -29.92 -28.55 -15.21
C GLY A 3 -29.65 -27.04 -15.30
N ALA A 4 -29.95 -26.26 -14.26
CA ALA A 4 -29.72 -24.80 -14.28
C ALA A 4 -28.22 -24.42 -14.32
N PHE A 5 -27.36 -25.30 -13.81
CA PHE A 5 -25.90 -25.14 -13.80
C PHE A 5 -25.21 -25.76 -15.02
N ASN A 6 -25.97 -26.33 -15.95
CA ASN A 6 -25.39 -26.91 -17.16
C ASN A 6 -24.88 -25.81 -18.09
N ASP A 7 -23.86 -26.14 -18.88
CA ASP A 7 -23.36 -25.24 -19.91
C ASP A 7 -24.48 -24.76 -20.84
N GLN A 8 -24.47 -23.44 -21.06
CA GLN A 8 -25.42 -22.74 -21.94
C GLN A 8 -26.89 -22.90 -21.53
N ALA A 9 -27.21 -23.28 -20.29
CA ALA A 9 -28.59 -23.44 -19.83
C ALA A 9 -29.43 -22.16 -20.04
N LEU A 10 -28.85 -20.99 -19.81
CA LEU A 10 -29.49 -19.69 -20.04
C LEU A 10 -29.57 -19.33 -21.54
N THR A 11 -28.52 -19.61 -22.30
CA THR A 11 -28.49 -19.37 -23.75
C THR A 11 -29.59 -20.16 -24.47
N LYS A 12 -29.85 -21.41 -24.05
CA LYS A 12 -30.89 -22.29 -24.61
C LYS A 12 -32.32 -21.74 -24.45
N ILE A 13 -32.54 -20.86 -23.47
CA ILE A 13 -33.83 -20.19 -23.25
C ILE A 13 -33.82 -18.73 -23.74
N GLY A 14 -32.82 -18.35 -24.56
CA GLY A 14 -32.72 -17.02 -25.16
C GLY A 14 -32.19 -15.92 -24.23
N VAL A 15 -31.62 -16.28 -23.07
CA VAL A 15 -31.06 -15.32 -22.11
C VAL A 15 -29.56 -15.17 -22.36
N SER A 16 -29.14 -13.97 -22.75
CA SER A 16 -27.74 -13.61 -23.03
C SER A 16 -27.25 -12.49 -22.12
N CYS A 17 -25.92 -12.30 -22.05
CA CYS A 17 -25.34 -11.24 -21.24
C CYS A 17 -25.73 -9.86 -21.78
N SER A 18 -26.40 -9.04 -20.97
CA SER A 18 -26.74 -7.65 -21.29
C SER A 18 -25.58 -6.67 -21.13
N GLY A 19 -24.46 -7.11 -20.54
CA GLY A 19 -23.35 -6.23 -20.20
C GLY A 19 -23.55 -5.42 -18.91
N GLY A 20 -24.62 -5.68 -18.16
CA GLY A 20 -24.88 -4.98 -16.90
C GLY A 20 -23.82 -5.25 -15.84
N ARG A 21 -23.35 -4.20 -15.16
CA ARG A 21 -22.47 -4.26 -13.98
C ARG A 21 -23.23 -3.81 -12.72
N PRO A 22 -23.95 -4.72 -12.03
CA PRO A 22 -24.80 -4.35 -10.89
C PRO A 22 -24.09 -3.63 -9.75
N TRP A 23 -22.78 -3.83 -9.60
CA TRP A 23 -21.98 -3.16 -8.57
C TRP A 23 -21.74 -1.67 -8.82
N LEU A 24 -22.01 -1.17 -10.04
CA LEU A 24 -21.90 0.25 -10.39
C LEU A 24 -23.24 1.01 -10.25
N GLY A 25 -24.32 0.30 -9.92
CA GLY A 25 -25.56 0.90 -9.43
C GLY A 25 -26.51 1.55 -10.44
N GLU A 26 -26.09 1.91 -11.66
CA GLU A 26 -26.97 2.68 -12.60
C GLU A 26 -26.66 2.43 -14.09
N GLU A 27 -26.07 1.30 -14.45
CA GLU A 27 -25.59 1.06 -15.82
C GLU A 27 -26.69 0.92 -16.87
N ALA A 28 -27.73 0.17 -16.53
CA ALA A 28 -28.87 -0.04 -17.41
C ALA A 28 -29.63 1.27 -17.68
N ASP A 29 -29.79 2.10 -16.64
CA ASP A 29 -30.49 3.39 -16.74
C ASP A 29 -29.69 4.43 -17.53
N ARG A 30 -28.36 4.31 -17.55
CA ARG A 30 -27.44 5.21 -18.27
C ARG A 30 -27.14 4.76 -19.71
N ASN A 31 -27.74 3.67 -20.20
CA ASN A 31 -27.45 3.07 -21.52
C ASN A 31 -25.94 2.84 -21.77
N ASN A 32 -25.17 2.55 -20.72
CA ASN A 32 -23.71 2.35 -20.82
C ASN A 32 -23.29 0.87 -20.91
N THR A 33 -24.27 -0.04 -20.95
CA THR A 33 -24.04 -1.48 -20.99
C THR A 33 -23.65 -1.92 -22.40
N GLN A 34 -22.55 -2.67 -22.52
CA GLN A 34 -22.17 -3.29 -23.79
C GLN A 34 -22.32 -4.81 -23.71
N HIS A 35 -23.10 -5.36 -24.62
CA HIS A 35 -23.23 -6.80 -24.80
C HIS A 35 -21.86 -7.41 -25.14
N CYS A 36 -21.34 -8.27 -24.26
CA CYS A 36 -20.04 -8.91 -24.47
C CYS A 36 -20.10 -10.18 -25.32
N GLY A 37 -21.31 -10.66 -25.67
CA GLY A 37 -21.53 -11.87 -26.47
C GLY A 37 -21.17 -13.19 -25.76
N GLN A 38 -20.76 -13.14 -24.49
CA GLN A 38 -20.38 -14.32 -23.71
C GLN A 38 -21.60 -15.04 -23.12
N ASN A 39 -21.47 -16.36 -22.91
CA ASN A 39 -22.49 -17.16 -22.24
C ASN A 39 -22.55 -16.82 -20.74
N LEU A 40 -23.76 -16.75 -20.20
CA LEU A 40 -23.97 -16.56 -18.77
C LEU A 40 -23.72 -17.86 -18.00
N ILE A 41 -23.01 -17.76 -16.89
CA ILE A 41 -22.71 -18.88 -15.98
C ILE A 41 -23.58 -18.71 -14.74
N VAL A 42 -24.28 -19.79 -14.37
CA VAL A 42 -25.09 -19.80 -13.15
C VAL A 42 -24.21 -20.18 -11.96
N VAL A 43 -24.19 -19.32 -10.95
CA VAL A 43 -23.51 -19.55 -9.67
C VAL A 43 -24.47 -19.29 -8.53
N GLN A 44 -24.34 -20.06 -7.45
CA GLN A 44 -25.12 -19.80 -6.24
C GLN A 44 -24.60 -18.53 -5.56
N LYS A 45 -25.50 -17.63 -5.13
CA LYS A 45 -25.13 -16.34 -4.50
C LYS A 45 -24.17 -16.48 -3.31
N GLY A 46 -24.27 -17.57 -2.55
CA GLY A 46 -23.40 -17.85 -1.39
C GLY A 46 -22.19 -18.74 -1.70
N ALA A 47 -21.93 -19.08 -2.96
CA ALA A 47 -20.76 -19.87 -3.30
C ALA A 47 -19.47 -19.06 -3.15
N SER A 48 -18.41 -19.71 -2.68
CA SER A 48 -17.10 -19.09 -2.44
C SER A 48 -16.40 -18.59 -3.72
N ASN A 49 -16.86 -19.02 -4.90
CA ASN A 49 -16.31 -18.62 -6.19
C ASN A 49 -17.04 -17.44 -6.84
N VAL A 50 -17.98 -16.79 -6.14
CA VAL A 50 -18.73 -15.65 -6.71
C VAL A 50 -17.91 -14.37 -6.73
N TYR A 51 -17.03 -14.18 -5.75
CA TYR A 51 -16.35 -12.91 -5.54
C TYR A 51 -14.97 -13.11 -4.93
N PHE A 52 -13.96 -12.58 -5.60
CA PHE A 52 -12.59 -12.54 -5.12
C PHE A 52 -12.13 -11.09 -5.11
N SER A 53 -11.97 -10.51 -3.91
CA SER A 53 -11.47 -9.14 -3.75
C SER A 53 -10.03 -9.05 -4.22
N GLN A 54 -9.70 -8.01 -4.99
CA GLN A 54 -8.33 -7.70 -5.37
C GLN A 54 -7.88 -6.46 -4.60
N VAL A 55 -6.91 -6.68 -3.72
CA VAL A 55 -6.38 -5.66 -2.81
C VAL A 55 -4.87 -5.60 -3.00
N ARG A 56 -4.34 -4.38 -3.16
CA ARG A 56 -2.90 -4.13 -3.11
C ARG A 56 -2.53 -3.68 -1.70
N SER A 57 -1.52 -4.30 -1.11
CA SER A 57 -1.01 -4.00 0.23
C SER A 57 0.42 -3.52 0.14
N SER A 58 0.78 -2.51 0.93
CA SER A 58 2.19 -2.20 1.18
C SER A 58 2.39 -1.77 2.62
N ILE A 59 3.50 -2.22 3.20
CA ILE A 59 3.96 -1.81 4.51
C ILE A 59 4.52 -0.39 4.41
N TYR A 60 4.10 0.48 5.33
CA TYR A 60 4.71 1.79 5.47
C TYR A 60 6.12 1.66 6.02
N LEU A 61 7.10 1.84 5.15
CA LEU A 61 8.51 1.83 5.53
C LEU A 61 8.96 3.20 6.03
N PRO A 62 9.81 3.23 7.07
CA PRO A 62 10.28 4.48 7.65
C PRO A 62 11.16 5.24 6.67
N GLN A 63 10.82 6.50 6.42
CA GLN A 63 11.57 7.38 5.52
C GLN A 63 12.58 8.28 6.24
N TRP A 64 12.70 8.12 7.55
CA TRP A 64 13.49 8.99 8.44
C TRP A 64 14.40 8.14 9.32
N GLU A 65 15.60 8.66 9.62
CA GLU A 65 16.52 7.99 10.54
C GLU A 65 15.89 7.75 11.91
N LYS A 66 16.30 6.66 12.59
CA LYS A 66 15.81 6.29 13.93
C LYS A 66 16.00 7.38 14.99
N SER A 67 17.05 8.20 14.81
CA SER A 67 17.45 9.28 15.72
C SER A 67 16.55 10.52 15.65
N VAL A 68 15.69 10.63 14.62
CA VAL A 68 14.83 11.79 14.44
C VAL A 68 13.63 11.70 15.37
N ASP A 69 13.37 12.81 16.08
CA ASP A 69 12.25 12.92 17.03
C ASP A 69 10.88 12.84 16.33
N ARG A 70 9.91 12.20 16.98
CA ARG A 70 8.55 12.01 16.44
C ARG A 70 7.88 13.31 16.03
N LYS A 71 8.04 14.37 16.82
CA LYS A 71 7.41 15.68 16.55
C LYS A 71 8.04 16.34 15.33
N ILE A 72 9.33 16.12 15.09
CA ILE A 72 10.03 16.59 13.89
C ILE A 72 9.52 15.84 12.67
N ILE A 73 9.40 14.51 12.75
CA ILE A 73 8.83 13.67 11.69
C ILE A 73 7.41 14.13 11.34
N GLU A 74 6.54 14.30 12.33
CA GLU A 74 5.15 14.71 12.12
C GLU A 74 5.04 16.09 11.43
N VAL A 75 5.89 17.04 11.85
CA VAL A 75 5.93 18.37 11.23
C VAL A 75 6.44 18.29 9.79
N LEU A 76 7.47 17.47 9.53
CA LEU A 76 7.98 17.27 8.18
C LEU A 76 6.94 16.62 7.27
N GLU A 77 6.28 15.54 7.71
CA GLU A 77 5.27 14.84 6.91
C GLU A 77 4.09 15.74 6.55
N LYS A 78 3.56 16.51 7.50
CA LYS A 78 2.44 17.44 7.28
C LYS A 78 2.78 18.57 6.31
N ASN A 79 4.02 19.02 6.27
CA ASN A 79 4.45 20.16 5.46
C ASN A 79 5.30 19.74 4.25
N TRP A 80 5.51 18.44 4.02
CA TRP A 80 6.52 17.95 3.07
C TRP A 80 6.32 18.50 1.68
N ASN A 81 5.10 18.43 1.14
CA ASN A 81 4.78 18.91 -0.21
C ASN A 81 5.13 20.40 -0.38
N TRP A 82 4.89 21.22 0.64
CA TRP A 82 5.24 22.64 0.60
C TRP A 82 6.75 22.86 0.75
N LEU A 83 7.41 22.12 1.66
CA LEU A 83 8.86 22.20 1.87
C LEU A 83 9.67 21.73 0.65
N SER A 84 9.21 20.70 -0.06
CA SER A 84 9.88 20.12 -1.24
C SER A 84 9.58 20.84 -2.55
N SER A 85 8.48 21.58 -2.66
CA SER A 85 8.09 22.30 -3.89
C SER A 85 8.97 23.49 -4.27
N GLY A 86 9.73 24.05 -3.33
CA GLY A 86 10.49 25.29 -3.53
C GLY A 86 11.98 25.11 -3.37
N LEU A 87 12.56 24.20 -4.15
CA LEU A 87 14.01 24.03 -4.17
C LEU A 87 14.67 25.25 -4.84
N VAL A 88 15.68 25.80 -4.20
CA VAL A 88 16.54 26.88 -4.74
C VAL A 88 17.87 26.25 -5.13
N ASN A 89 18.19 26.27 -6.43
CA ASN A 89 19.39 25.63 -6.99
C ASN A 89 19.52 24.13 -6.63
N GLY A 90 18.40 23.40 -6.62
CA GLY A 90 18.36 21.98 -6.26
C GLY A 90 18.55 21.67 -4.77
N LYS A 91 18.57 22.70 -3.91
CA LYS A 91 18.65 22.56 -2.44
C LYS A 91 17.39 23.09 -1.78
N PHE A 92 17.11 22.60 -0.57
CA PHE A 92 16.01 23.09 0.25
C PHE A 92 16.23 24.57 0.62
N ASP A 93 15.17 25.37 0.49
CA ASP A 93 15.16 26.77 0.92
C ASP A 93 15.05 26.84 2.46
N LYS A 94 16.13 27.25 3.12
CA LYS A 94 16.20 27.38 4.58
C LYS A 94 15.08 28.28 5.14
N MET A 95 14.67 29.33 4.42
CA MET A 95 13.62 30.24 4.88
C MET A 95 12.28 29.52 5.09
N ARG A 96 11.97 28.51 4.27
CA ARG A 96 10.75 27.69 4.42
C ARG A 96 10.78 26.86 5.70
N PHE A 97 11.93 26.29 6.02
CA PHE A 97 12.13 25.50 7.24
C PHE A 97 12.07 26.39 8.49
N GLU A 98 12.60 27.62 8.41
CA GLU A 98 12.51 28.60 9.49
C GLU A 98 11.06 28.98 9.82
N LEU A 99 10.23 29.23 8.79
CA LEU A 99 8.81 29.55 8.96
C LEU A 99 8.04 28.40 9.64
N VAL A 100 8.30 27.16 9.23
CA VAL A 100 7.69 25.98 9.86
C VAL A 100 8.19 25.79 11.29
N ALA A 101 9.48 26.03 11.54
CA ALA A 101 10.06 25.95 12.87
C ALA A 101 9.42 26.96 13.83
N GLU A 102 9.26 28.21 13.38
CA GLU A 102 8.64 29.30 14.15
C GLU A 102 7.17 29.05 14.45
N GLN A 103 6.43 28.46 13.50
CA GLN A 103 5.01 28.18 13.68
C GLN A 103 4.73 26.96 14.58
N LYS A 104 5.59 25.94 14.56
CA LYS A 104 5.32 24.63 15.18
C LYS A 104 6.15 24.32 16.43
N PHE A 105 7.21 25.06 16.68
CA PHE A 105 8.11 24.88 17.82
C PHE A 105 8.29 26.17 18.63
N ASN A 106 9.04 26.09 19.73
CA ASN A 106 9.31 27.26 20.57
C ASN A 106 10.17 28.28 19.79
N PRO A 107 9.73 29.55 19.63
CA PRO A 107 10.48 30.57 18.90
C PRO A 107 11.90 30.78 19.43
N GLU A 108 12.13 30.61 20.74
CA GLU A 108 13.45 30.77 21.36
C GLU A 108 14.49 29.73 20.89
N LYS A 109 14.02 28.59 20.34
CA LYS A 109 14.86 27.52 19.79
C LYS A 109 14.68 27.37 18.28
N ARG A 110 14.22 28.43 17.60
CA ARG A 110 13.92 28.42 16.16
C ARG A 110 15.10 27.89 15.33
N GLU A 111 16.30 28.40 15.56
CA GLU A 111 17.49 28.01 14.79
C GLU A 111 17.82 26.52 14.98
N TYR A 112 17.78 26.03 16.22
CA TYR A 112 17.97 24.61 16.54
C TYR A 112 16.99 23.69 15.81
N TYR A 113 15.69 24.01 15.81
CA TYR A 113 14.68 23.20 15.13
C TYR A 113 14.76 23.32 13.61
N THR A 114 15.13 24.49 13.09
CA THR A 114 15.35 24.69 11.65
C THR A 114 16.46 23.78 11.15
N GLU A 115 17.62 23.78 11.80
CA GLU A 115 18.76 22.93 11.43
C GLU A 115 18.39 21.44 11.51
N LYS A 116 17.68 21.01 12.56
CA LYS A 116 17.21 19.62 12.67
C LYS A 116 16.24 19.21 11.56
N LEU A 117 15.29 20.08 11.21
CA LEU A 117 14.33 19.80 10.13
C LEU A 117 15.03 19.72 8.78
N LEU A 118 16.01 20.59 8.52
CA LEU A 118 16.83 20.59 7.30
C LEU A 118 17.70 19.34 7.20
N ASP A 119 18.42 18.97 8.26
CA ASP A 119 19.27 17.76 8.30
C ASP A 119 18.44 16.52 7.98
N ALA A 120 17.30 16.35 8.66
CA ALA A 120 16.39 15.24 8.41
C ALA A 120 15.85 15.22 6.97
N ALA A 121 15.50 16.39 6.42
CA ALA A 121 15.00 16.50 5.04
C ALA A 121 16.07 16.16 3.99
N MET A 122 17.31 16.62 4.17
CA MET A 122 18.42 16.29 3.27
C MET A 122 18.71 14.79 3.26
N LYS A 123 18.73 14.15 4.43
CA LYS A 123 18.90 12.70 4.58
C LYS A 123 17.79 11.88 3.93
N ARG A 124 16.55 12.38 3.91
CA ARG A 124 15.45 11.72 3.20
C ARG A 124 15.61 11.84 1.68
N ASN A 125 16.01 13.01 1.18
CA ASN A 125 16.10 13.23 -0.28
C ASN A 125 17.19 12.39 -0.95
N SER A 126 18.31 12.16 -0.27
CA SER A 126 19.38 11.28 -0.78
C SER A 126 18.96 9.82 -0.95
N VAL A 127 17.91 9.38 -0.24
CA VAL A 127 17.38 8.00 -0.32
C VAL A 127 16.41 7.84 -1.50
N ILE A 128 15.70 8.91 -1.88
CA ILE A 128 14.62 8.87 -2.89
C ILE A 128 15.16 8.86 -4.33
N ASP A 129 16.32 9.47 -4.60
CA ASP A 129 16.89 9.61 -5.95
C ASP A 129 17.28 8.27 -6.62
N ASN A 130 17.28 7.15 -5.89
CA ASN A 130 17.66 5.83 -6.40
C ASN A 130 16.49 4.94 -6.88
N SER A 131 15.23 5.36 -6.78
CA SER A 131 14.09 4.53 -7.17
C SER A 131 13.52 4.91 -8.53
N ILE A 132 14.13 4.39 -9.60
CA ILE A 132 13.50 4.39 -10.94
C ILE A 132 12.21 3.53 -10.91
N ALA A 133 11.20 4.04 -11.62
CA ALA A 133 9.80 3.65 -11.70
C ALA A 133 9.55 2.21 -12.19
N ASP A 134 9.79 1.23 -11.31
CA ASP A 134 9.22 -0.10 -11.43
C ASP A 134 8.28 -0.31 -10.23
N ASP A 135 6.99 -0.51 -10.51
CA ASP A 135 5.86 -0.68 -9.56
C ASP A 135 5.51 -2.17 -9.41
N SER A 136 6.51 -3.05 -9.51
CA SER A 136 6.33 -4.49 -9.37
C SER A 136 6.12 -4.89 -7.91
N GLU A 137 5.22 -5.86 -7.67
CA GLU A 137 4.96 -6.37 -6.31
C GLU A 137 6.23 -6.96 -5.68
N GLU A 138 7.05 -7.65 -6.48
CA GLU A 138 8.34 -8.21 -6.03
C GLU A 138 9.28 -7.15 -5.47
N LYS A 139 9.34 -5.96 -6.07
CA LYS A 139 10.16 -4.86 -5.58
C LYS A 139 9.67 -4.33 -4.24
N TYR A 140 8.36 -4.17 -4.07
CA TYR A 140 7.80 -3.81 -2.75
C TYR A 140 8.15 -4.87 -1.71
N ARG A 141 7.93 -6.16 -2.01
CA ARG A 141 8.28 -7.25 -1.08
C ARG A 141 9.76 -7.26 -0.74
N LYS A 142 10.63 -6.98 -1.71
CA LYS A 142 12.07 -6.90 -1.50
C LYS A 142 12.44 -5.73 -0.58
N MET A 143 11.90 -4.54 -0.82
CA MET A 143 12.12 -3.37 0.04
C MET A 143 11.61 -3.60 1.47
N GLU A 144 10.42 -4.19 1.61
CA GLU A 144 9.83 -4.55 2.91
C GLU A 144 10.71 -5.55 3.66
N TYR A 145 11.16 -6.59 2.96
CA TYR A 145 12.05 -7.61 3.51
C TYR A 145 13.39 -7.01 3.98
N ASP A 146 14.02 -6.20 3.14
CA ASP A 146 15.31 -5.59 3.47
C ASP A 146 15.20 -4.63 4.68
N ALA A 147 14.08 -3.89 4.79
CA ALA A 147 13.81 -3.03 5.93
C ALA A 147 13.59 -3.79 7.25
N ILE A 148 12.95 -4.97 7.19
CA ILE A 148 12.82 -5.86 8.35
C ILE A 148 14.19 -6.37 8.78
N LEU A 149 15.06 -6.74 7.83
CA LEU A 149 16.39 -7.26 8.13
C LEU A 149 17.36 -6.23 8.72
N SER A 150 17.21 -4.95 8.37
CA SER A 150 18.06 -3.85 8.82
C SER A 150 17.65 -3.24 10.17
N GLU A 151 16.74 -3.89 10.91
CA GLU A 151 16.12 -3.36 12.13
C GLU A 151 15.50 -1.98 11.91
N SER A 152 14.94 -1.66 10.75
CA SER A 152 14.51 -0.29 10.47
C SER A 152 13.45 0.24 11.44
N GLY A 153 13.40 1.57 11.56
CA GLY A 153 12.40 2.28 12.35
C GLY A 153 12.72 2.35 13.85
N GLY A 154 11.72 2.67 14.67
CA GLY A 154 11.90 2.93 16.09
C GLY A 154 10.60 3.21 16.82
N GLU A 155 10.66 3.34 18.16
CA GLU A 155 9.46 3.52 19.00
C GLU A 155 8.58 4.71 18.59
N ASN A 156 9.21 5.74 18.04
CA ASN A 156 8.61 6.99 17.60
C ASN A 156 8.04 6.94 16.18
N GLN A 157 8.11 5.80 15.50
CA GLN A 157 7.69 5.62 14.12
C GLN A 157 6.61 4.53 14.02
N ASP A 158 5.96 4.45 12.86
CA ASP A 158 4.90 3.48 12.57
C ASP A 158 5.43 2.12 12.10
N PHE A 159 6.75 1.98 12.07
CA PHE A 159 7.48 0.75 11.78
C PHE A 159 8.59 0.60 12.81
N PHE A 160 8.69 -0.57 13.44
CA PHE A 160 9.76 -0.82 14.42
C PHE A 160 10.08 -2.32 14.50
N VAL A 161 11.33 -2.67 14.18
CA VAL A 161 11.87 -4.04 14.29
C VAL A 161 13.10 -4.06 15.19
N THR A 162 13.18 -5.07 16.06
CA THR A 162 14.36 -5.40 16.86
C THR A 162 14.85 -6.80 16.50
N LYS A 163 16.15 -7.00 16.32
CA LYS A 163 16.75 -8.27 15.93
C LYS A 163 17.49 -8.88 17.09
N ASN A 164 17.06 -10.09 17.47
CA ASN A 164 17.72 -10.89 18.49
C ASN A 164 18.51 -12.00 17.80
N GLN A 165 19.76 -12.20 18.23
CA GLN A 165 20.57 -13.29 17.70
C GLN A 165 19.96 -14.63 18.12
N ALA A 166 19.95 -15.61 17.22
CA ALA A 166 19.35 -16.91 17.50
C ALA A 166 20.05 -17.62 18.67
N SER A 167 21.34 -17.37 18.86
CA SER A 167 22.15 -17.86 19.98
C SER A 167 21.72 -17.34 21.36
N THR A 168 20.90 -16.29 21.42
CA THR A 168 20.38 -15.74 22.70
C THR A 168 19.21 -16.55 23.24
N TYR A 169 18.56 -17.36 22.40
CA TYR A 169 17.43 -18.19 22.81
C TYR A 169 17.92 -19.48 23.44
N GLU A 170 17.45 -19.78 24.64
CA GLU A 170 17.66 -21.08 25.27
C GLU A 170 16.67 -22.08 24.67
N ASP A 171 17.16 -22.93 23.77
CA ASP A 171 16.34 -23.86 22.98
C ASP A 171 16.75 -25.33 23.17
N SER A 172 17.37 -25.62 24.32
CA SER A 172 17.87 -26.94 24.70
C SER A 172 16.77 -28.02 24.71
N ASP A 173 15.56 -27.68 25.16
CA ASP A 173 14.39 -28.57 25.15
C ASP A 173 13.93 -28.95 23.73
N THR A 174 14.25 -28.14 22.73
CA THR A 174 13.94 -28.38 21.31
C THR A 174 15.15 -28.89 20.51
N GLY A 175 16.23 -29.26 21.21
CA GLY A 175 17.44 -29.80 20.59
C GLY A 175 18.25 -28.80 19.77
N GLY A 176 18.20 -27.50 20.09
CA GLY A 176 19.00 -26.49 19.39
C GLY A 176 18.42 -26.06 18.03
N ALA A 177 17.13 -26.29 17.78
CA ALA A 177 16.50 -26.01 16.49
C ALA A 177 16.54 -24.52 16.10
N ILE A 178 16.47 -23.62 17.08
CA ILE A 178 16.48 -22.18 16.85
C ILE A 178 17.91 -21.69 16.64
N SER A 179 18.80 -21.99 17.59
CA SER A 179 20.19 -21.54 17.59
C SER A 179 21.01 -22.16 16.46
N GLY A 180 20.68 -23.39 16.04
CA GLY A 180 21.30 -24.07 14.92
C GLY A 180 20.64 -23.82 13.55
N GLY A 181 19.33 -23.51 13.53
CA GLY A 181 18.57 -23.36 12.28
C GLY A 181 18.49 -21.93 11.74
N PHE A 182 18.63 -20.92 12.61
CA PHE A 182 18.48 -19.52 12.25
C PHE A 182 19.72 -18.71 12.66
N THR A 183 20.04 -17.66 11.91
CA THR A 183 21.07 -16.69 12.32
C THR A 183 20.52 -15.72 13.37
N SER A 184 19.28 -15.26 13.17
CA SER A 184 18.66 -14.24 14.01
C SER A 184 17.15 -14.24 13.84
N ILE A 185 16.43 -13.75 14.84
CA ILE A 185 14.98 -13.59 14.83
C ILE A 185 14.66 -12.10 14.95
N GLY A 186 13.93 -11.57 13.97
CA GLY A 186 13.41 -10.20 14.00
C GLY A 186 12.04 -10.14 14.69
N LEU A 187 11.92 -9.35 15.75
CA LEU A 187 10.67 -9.03 16.41
C LEU A 187 10.12 -7.71 15.87
N LEU A 188 8.96 -7.77 15.22
CA LEU A 188 8.24 -6.61 14.70
C LEU A 188 7.29 -6.07 15.78
N HIS A 189 7.60 -4.90 16.32
CA HIS A 189 6.81 -4.26 17.40
C HIS A 189 5.66 -3.40 16.87
N LYS A 190 5.88 -2.70 15.75
CA LYS A 190 4.91 -1.82 15.12
C LYS A 190 4.99 -1.96 13.62
N LEU A 191 3.82 -1.97 12.99
CA LEU A 191 3.65 -2.05 11.55
C LEU A 191 2.40 -1.27 11.16
N ARG A 192 2.54 -0.37 10.19
CA ARG A 192 1.41 0.21 9.46
C ARG A 192 1.35 -0.40 8.07
N GLU A 193 0.17 -0.83 7.67
CA GLU A 193 -0.09 -1.41 6.34
C GLU A 193 -1.11 -0.54 5.62
N THR A 194 -0.79 -0.09 4.41
CA THR A 194 -1.77 0.55 3.54
C THR A 194 -2.35 -0.48 2.58
N ARG A 195 -3.68 -0.61 2.57
CA ARG A 195 -4.41 -1.53 1.70
C ARG A 195 -5.34 -0.74 0.78
N ALA A 196 -5.18 -0.93 -0.52
CA ALA A 196 -6.02 -0.30 -1.54
C ALA A 196 -6.84 -1.36 -2.27
N PHE A 197 -8.16 -1.18 -2.29
CA PHE A 197 -9.04 -1.98 -3.12
C PHE A 197 -8.91 -1.54 -4.58
N VAL A 198 -8.48 -2.46 -5.45
CA VAL A 198 -8.21 -2.16 -6.87
C VAL A 198 -9.22 -2.80 -7.82
N GLY A 199 -10.05 -3.72 -7.31
CA GLY A 199 -11.04 -4.41 -8.12
C GLY A 199 -11.48 -5.72 -7.48
N PHE A 200 -12.17 -6.53 -8.25
CA PHE A 200 -12.52 -7.90 -7.88
C PHE A 200 -12.69 -8.73 -9.14
N SER A 201 -12.46 -10.03 -9.02
CA SER A 201 -12.83 -11.01 -10.03
C SER A 201 -14.04 -11.83 -9.54
N ARG A 202 -14.72 -12.48 -10.47
CA ARG A 202 -15.84 -13.38 -10.20
C ARG A 202 -15.61 -14.67 -10.96
N TRP A 203 -16.18 -15.78 -10.49
CA TRP A 203 -16.05 -17.13 -11.04
C TRP A 203 -14.66 -17.74 -10.87
N LEU A 204 -13.62 -17.04 -11.28
CA LEU A 204 -12.22 -17.43 -11.09
C LEU A 204 -11.47 -16.36 -10.30
N PRO A 205 -10.51 -16.76 -9.43
CA PRO A 205 -9.72 -15.81 -8.65
C PRO A 205 -8.82 -14.95 -9.54
N GLU A 206 -8.24 -15.54 -10.59
CA GLU A 206 -7.48 -14.82 -11.60
C GLU A 206 -8.27 -14.77 -12.91
N ASP A 207 -8.38 -13.57 -13.48
CA ASP A 207 -9.12 -13.30 -14.71
C ASP A 207 -8.22 -12.72 -15.82
N GLU A 208 -6.89 -12.89 -15.70
CA GLU A 208 -5.84 -12.41 -16.62
C GLU A 208 -5.85 -10.89 -16.91
N LYS A 209 -6.75 -10.14 -16.26
CA LYS A 209 -6.86 -8.69 -16.45
C LYS A 209 -5.68 -7.94 -15.83
N THR A 210 -5.24 -6.92 -16.55
CA THR A 210 -4.29 -5.90 -16.08
C THR A 210 -4.89 -5.08 -14.93
N LEU A 211 -4.01 -4.38 -14.19
CA LEU A 211 -4.44 -3.52 -13.07
C LEU A 211 -5.35 -2.39 -13.56
N GLU A 212 -5.08 -1.87 -14.74
CA GLU A 212 -5.84 -0.81 -15.40
C GLU A 212 -7.26 -1.29 -15.73
N GLU A 213 -7.39 -2.47 -16.33
CA GLU A 213 -8.70 -3.07 -16.64
C GLU A 213 -9.51 -3.35 -15.37
N LYS A 214 -8.85 -3.79 -14.29
CA LYS A 214 -9.48 -4.02 -12.98
C LYS A 214 -10.02 -2.72 -12.37
N LYS A 215 -9.24 -1.63 -12.45
CA LYS A 215 -9.66 -0.30 -11.99
C LYS A 215 -10.82 0.24 -12.83
N GLU A 216 -10.75 0.10 -14.16
CA GLU A 216 -11.84 0.51 -15.07
C GLU A 216 -13.13 -0.28 -14.81
N PHE A 217 -13.03 -1.54 -14.39
CA PHE A 217 -14.18 -2.39 -14.07
C PHE A 217 -15.01 -1.89 -12.89
N ILE A 218 -14.40 -1.15 -11.96
CA ILE A 218 -15.05 -0.57 -10.77
C ILE A 218 -15.28 0.94 -10.89
N LYS A 219 -15.10 1.52 -12.07
CA LYS A 219 -15.16 2.95 -12.32
C LYS A 219 -16.42 3.35 -13.07
N LEU A 220 -17.05 4.46 -12.63
CA LEU A 220 -18.15 5.11 -13.36
C LEU A 220 -17.71 6.31 -14.21
N GLY A 221 -16.68 7.05 -13.78
CA GLY A 221 -16.22 8.29 -14.43
C GLY A 221 -15.06 8.06 -15.40
N LYS A 222 -14.60 9.13 -16.08
CA LYS A 222 -13.35 9.09 -16.89
C LYS A 222 -12.08 9.18 -16.05
N SER A 223 -12.17 9.69 -14.83
CA SER A 223 -11.07 9.75 -13.86
C SER A 223 -11.52 9.18 -12.52
N ILE A 224 -10.61 8.49 -11.85
CA ILE A 224 -10.72 8.12 -10.43
C ILE A 224 -9.76 9.03 -9.69
N THR A 225 -10.28 9.87 -8.80
CA THR A 225 -9.45 10.70 -7.91
C THR A 225 -9.23 10.06 -6.54
N TRP A 226 -9.87 8.93 -6.27
CA TRP A 226 -9.78 8.22 -5.00
C TRP A 226 -9.96 6.72 -5.19
N LEU A 227 -9.07 5.91 -4.61
CA LEU A 227 -9.33 4.48 -4.39
C LEU A 227 -9.71 4.30 -2.92
N PRO A 228 -10.57 3.33 -2.57
CA PRO A 228 -10.81 2.98 -1.19
C PRO A 228 -9.50 2.41 -0.63
N ALA A 229 -8.73 3.26 0.02
CA ALA A 229 -7.52 2.91 0.73
C ALA A 229 -7.76 3.06 2.22
N ILE A 230 -7.32 2.06 2.98
CA ILE A 230 -7.29 2.10 4.43
C ILE A 230 -5.84 1.97 4.88
N VAL A 231 -5.51 2.61 6.00
CA VAL A 231 -4.18 2.68 6.63
C VAL A 231 -4.28 2.13 8.04
#